data_AF-A0A4Y2U7T0-F1
#
_entry.id   AF-A0A4Y2U7T0-F1
#
_cell.length_a   1.000
_cell.length_b   1.000
_cell.length_c   1.000
_cell.angle_alpha   90.00
_cell.angle_beta   90.00
_cell.angle_gamma   90.00
#
_symmetry.space_group_name_H-M   'P 1'
#
loop_
_entity.id
_entity.type
_entity.pdbx_description
1 polymer ?
#
loop_
_entity_poly.entity_id
_entity_poly.type
_entity_poly.pdbx_seq_one_letter_code
_entity_poly.pdbx_strand_id
1 'polypeptide(L)'
;MDIGSEFDDDFFEKPKEKQPNNPTNYEAKVCVPLWFMDTNLAEKDASDVLVALKHQADFHYFSKNYTKAIETYQRCLELVPPSNNTWKREFMENLARAFLQIGNAEKALEWSLKLDKSSFSPDQKLISMNLLAAVCHKLGKYEEELEALHQCLEAHKSCPEFWHRLGLCYAGLFNIDLPEYSTSEPNPEIEACCTFKSRLNSCRHPQAEENDSSSANLVCSSDSATTCCGISSTADESSGEV
;
A
#
# COMPACT_ATOMS: atom_id res chain seq x y z
N MET A 1 35.72 -49.21 7.36
CA MET A 1 34.98 -47.97 7.08
C MET A 1 34.44 -48.10 5.68
N ASP A 2 33.17 -48.47 5.57
CA ASP A 2 32.47 -48.54 4.28
C ASP A 2 31.96 -47.13 4.00
N ILE A 3 32.48 -46.49 2.96
CA ILE A 3 32.00 -45.20 2.49
C ILE A 3 30.72 -45.50 1.71
N GLY A 4 29.57 -45.32 2.38
CA GLY A 4 28.26 -45.38 1.75
C GLY A 4 28.14 -44.25 0.73
N SER A 5 28.42 -44.54 -0.53
CA SER A 5 28.01 -43.71 -1.66
C SER A 5 26.57 -44.07 -2.02
N GLU A 6 25.62 -43.65 -1.20
CA GLU A 6 24.24 -43.52 -1.65
C GLU A 6 24.20 -42.28 -2.56
N PHE A 7 24.50 -42.51 -3.84
CA PHE A 7 24.20 -41.55 -4.89
C PHE A 7 22.67 -41.55 -5.02
N ASP A 8 22.02 -40.41 -4.77
CA ASP A 8 20.57 -40.28 -4.97
C ASP A 8 20.23 -40.71 -6.40
N ASP A 9 19.48 -41.81 -6.55
CA ASP A 9 19.02 -42.37 -7.83
C ASP A 9 18.21 -41.35 -8.66
N ASP A 10 17.74 -40.28 -8.02
CA ASP A 10 17.10 -39.10 -8.62
C ASP A 10 17.99 -38.40 -9.67
N PHE A 11 19.31 -38.58 -9.64
CA PHE A 11 20.22 -37.99 -10.63
C PHE A 11 20.08 -38.61 -12.03
N PHE A 12 19.62 -39.87 -12.12
CA PHE A 12 19.44 -40.58 -13.39
C PHE A 12 17.98 -40.69 -13.83
N GLU A 13 17.04 -40.13 -13.06
CA GLU A 13 15.64 -40.08 -13.47
C GLU A 13 15.46 -39.16 -14.68
N LYS A 14 14.71 -39.63 -15.67
CA LYS A 14 14.36 -38.81 -16.83
C LYS A 14 13.55 -37.60 -16.33
N PRO A 15 13.88 -36.36 -16.77
CA PRO A 15 13.10 -35.19 -16.38
C PRO A 15 11.64 -35.46 -16.72
N LYS A 16 10.75 -35.36 -15.71
CA LYS A 16 9.31 -35.53 -15.90
C LYS A 16 8.88 -34.67 -17.08
N GLU A 17 8.49 -35.33 -18.18
CA GLU A 17 8.00 -34.65 -19.37
C GLU A 17 6.77 -33.85 -18.94
N LYS A 18 6.95 -32.53 -18.80
CA LYS A 18 5.82 -31.63 -18.65
C LYS A 18 4.99 -31.83 -19.91
N GLN A 19 3.80 -32.42 -19.74
CA GLN A 19 2.85 -32.48 -20.84
C GLN A 19 2.74 -31.07 -21.43
N PRO A 20 2.83 -30.92 -22.77
CA PRO A 20 2.67 -29.62 -23.38
C PRO A 20 1.26 -29.16 -23.03
N ASN A 21 1.14 -28.29 -22.03
CA ASN A 21 -0.11 -27.60 -21.75
C ASN A 21 -0.49 -26.94 -23.07
N ASN A 22 -1.66 -27.30 -23.61
CA ASN A 22 -2.22 -26.59 -24.75
C ASN A 22 -2.11 -25.09 -24.46
N PRO A 23 -1.54 -24.29 -25.37
CA PRO A 23 -1.48 -22.85 -25.17
C PRO A 23 -2.92 -22.38 -25.08
N THR A 24 -3.37 -22.10 -23.86
CA THR A 24 -4.62 -21.38 -23.66
C THR A 24 -4.40 -20.04 -24.35
N ASN A 25 -5.29 -19.70 -25.29
CA ASN A 25 -5.21 -18.43 -25.98
C ASN A 25 -5.36 -17.34 -24.92
N TYR A 26 -4.24 -16.73 -24.53
CA TYR A 26 -4.23 -15.74 -23.46
C TYR A 26 -4.73 -14.43 -24.02
N GLU A 27 -5.96 -14.08 -23.66
CA GLU A 27 -6.52 -12.76 -23.94
C GLU A 27 -6.28 -11.86 -22.74
N ALA A 28 -5.42 -10.85 -22.92
CA ALA A 28 -5.13 -9.89 -21.86
C ALA A 28 -6.40 -9.05 -21.58
N LYS A 29 -6.82 -8.99 -20.31
CA LYS A 29 -7.91 -8.10 -19.89
C LYS A 29 -7.46 -6.65 -20.11
N VAL A 30 -8.16 -5.93 -21.00
CA VAL A 30 -7.91 -4.49 -21.24
C VAL A 30 -8.62 -3.69 -20.15
N CYS A 31 -7.85 -3.07 -19.25
CA CYS A 31 -8.40 -2.20 -18.21
C CYS A 31 -8.54 -0.77 -18.72
N VAL A 32 -9.78 -0.34 -18.97
CA VAL A 32 -10.11 1.06 -19.23
C VAL A 32 -10.02 1.91 -17.94
N PRO A 33 -9.82 3.24 -18.04
CA PRO A 33 -9.94 4.12 -16.88
C PRO A 33 -11.28 3.92 -16.16
N LEU A 34 -11.26 3.89 -14.83
CA LEU A 34 -12.46 3.65 -13.99
C LEU A 34 -13.19 2.33 -14.31
N TRP A 35 -12.49 1.29 -14.79
CA TRP A 35 -13.08 -0.02 -15.08
C TRP A 35 -13.91 -0.62 -13.93
N PHE A 36 -13.60 -0.26 -12.70
CA PHE A 36 -14.28 -0.73 -11.47
C PHE A 36 -15.61 -0.03 -11.20
N MET A 37 -15.96 1.03 -11.94
CA MET A 37 -17.25 1.72 -11.85
C MET A 37 -18.32 1.11 -12.75
N ASP A 38 -17.95 0.13 -13.58
CA ASP A 38 -18.87 -0.58 -14.45
C ASP A 38 -19.96 -1.29 -13.63
N THR A 39 -21.22 -0.99 -13.94
CA THR A 39 -22.40 -1.53 -13.26
C THR A 39 -22.64 -3.01 -13.58
N ASN A 40 -21.98 -3.58 -14.59
CA ASN A 40 -22.20 -4.96 -15.01
C ASN A 40 -21.39 -5.97 -14.17
N LEU A 41 -21.58 -5.91 -12.84
CA LEU A 41 -20.93 -6.78 -11.86
C LEU A 41 -21.56 -8.18 -11.82
N ALA A 42 -22.78 -8.35 -12.31
CA ALA A 42 -23.55 -9.60 -12.17
C ALA A 42 -23.00 -10.77 -12.99
N GLU A 43 -22.26 -10.49 -14.07
CA GLU A 43 -21.70 -11.51 -14.97
C GLU A 43 -20.28 -11.95 -14.53
N LYS A 44 -19.71 -11.32 -13.49
CA LYS A 44 -18.33 -11.53 -13.06
C LYS A 44 -18.25 -12.52 -11.89
N ASP A 45 -17.13 -13.23 -11.79
CA ASP A 45 -16.84 -14.09 -10.66
C ASP A 45 -16.91 -13.31 -9.33
N ALA A 46 -17.33 -13.96 -8.24
CA ALA A 46 -17.47 -13.31 -6.94
C ALA A 46 -16.16 -12.61 -6.47
N SER A 47 -15.01 -13.18 -6.83
CA SER A 47 -13.70 -12.57 -6.58
C SER A 47 -13.50 -11.28 -7.40
N ASP A 48 -13.84 -11.29 -8.69
CA ASP A 48 -13.71 -10.12 -9.57
C ASP A 48 -14.65 -8.99 -9.15
N VAL A 49 -15.87 -9.32 -8.71
CA VAL A 49 -16.83 -8.36 -8.13
C VAL A 49 -16.24 -7.70 -6.90
N LEU A 50 -15.61 -8.47 -6.01
CA LEU A 50 -15.06 -7.94 -4.77
C LEU A 50 -13.84 -7.05 -5.01
N VAL A 51 -12.99 -7.38 -5.99
CA VAL A 51 -11.88 -6.50 -6.41
C VAL A 51 -12.41 -5.18 -6.98
N ALA A 52 -13.44 -5.22 -7.84
CA ALA A 52 -14.07 -4.01 -8.37
C ALA A 52 -14.67 -3.14 -7.25
N LEU A 53 -15.41 -3.73 -6.32
CA LEU A 53 -16.00 -3.01 -5.18
C LEU A 53 -14.92 -2.40 -4.27
N LYS A 54 -13.82 -3.10 -4.03
CA LYS A 54 -12.66 -2.55 -3.31
C LYS A 54 -12.14 -1.28 -3.99
N HIS A 55 -11.87 -1.34 -5.29
CA HIS A 55 -11.39 -0.17 -6.03
C HIS A 55 -12.40 0.97 -6.05
N GLN A 56 -13.70 0.67 -6.14
CA GLN A 56 -14.76 1.66 -6.03
C GLN A 56 -14.78 2.34 -4.65
N ALA A 57 -14.65 1.57 -3.58
CA ALA A 57 -14.60 2.08 -2.21
C ALA A 57 -13.37 2.98 -1.98
N ASP A 58 -12.19 2.50 -2.41
CA ASP A 58 -10.94 3.26 -2.35
C ASP A 58 -11.06 4.56 -3.15
N PHE A 59 -11.64 4.51 -4.36
CA PHE A 59 -11.89 5.71 -5.16
C PHE A 59 -12.84 6.70 -4.47
N HIS A 60 -13.93 6.21 -3.85
CA HIS A 60 -14.82 7.07 -3.08
C HIS A 60 -14.13 7.71 -1.89
N TYR A 61 -13.26 6.97 -1.18
CA TYR A 61 -12.46 7.49 -0.07
C TYR A 61 -11.52 8.61 -0.54
N PHE A 62 -10.75 8.37 -1.59
CA PHE A 62 -9.82 9.38 -2.14
C PHE A 62 -10.54 10.57 -2.77
N SER A 63 -11.76 10.38 -3.26
CA SER A 63 -12.63 11.47 -3.74
C SER A 63 -13.32 12.23 -2.59
N LYS A 64 -12.95 11.98 -1.33
CA LYS A 64 -13.55 12.56 -0.11
C LYS A 64 -15.06 12.27 0.06
N ASN A 65 -15.59 11.29 -0.67
CA ASN A 65 -16.98 10.83 -0.55
C ASN A 65 -17.07 9.71 0.49
N TYR A 66 -16.77 10.03 1.75
CA TYR A 66 -16.60 9.04 2.81
C TYR A 66 -17.86 8.22 3.12
N THR A 67 -19.06 8.80 2.96
CA THR A 67 -20.33 8.09 3.16
C THR A 67 -20.48 6.92 2.19
N LYS A 68 -20.26 7.16 0.89
CA LYS A 68 -20.26 6.13 -0.15
C LYS A 68 -19.13 5.12 0.04
N ALA A 69 -17.96 5.59 0.48
CA ALA A 69 -16.85 4.70 0.79
C ALA A 69 -17.22 3.69 1.88
N ILE A 70 -17.86 4.15 2.97
CA ILE A 70 -18.33 3.29 4.06
C ILE A 70 -19.36 2.27 3.56
N GLU A 71 -20.38 2.70 2.82
CA GLU A 71 -21.39 1.80 2.26
C GLU A 71 -20.74 0.71 1.39
N THR A 72 -19.77 1.11 0.55
CA THR A 72 -19.08 0.19 -0.36
C THR A 72 -18.16 -0.78 0.41
N TYR A 73 -17.40 -0.31 1.40
CA TYR A 73 -16.57 -1.19 2.25
C TYR A 73 -17.40 -2.15 3.11
N GLN A 74 -18.57 -1.74 3.59
CA GLN A 74 -19.51 -2.62 4.28
C GLN A 74 -19.99 -3.74 3.35
N ARG A 75 -20.37 -3.38 2.12
CA ARG A 75 -20.71 -4.37 1.08
C ARG A 75 -19.55 -5.31 0.77
N CYS A 76 -18.31 -4.79 0.72
CA CYS A 76 -17.14 -5.64 0.58
C CYS A 76 -17.05 -6.66 1.71
N LEU A 77 -17.19 -6.25 2.97
CA LEU A 77 -17.13 -7.14 4.13
C LEU A 77 -18.18 -8.26 4.09
N GLU A 78 -19.38 -7.98 3.59
CA GLU A 78 -20.44 -8.98 3.42
C GLU A 78 -20.08 -10.05 2.38
N LEU A 79 -19.35 -9.66 1.33
CA LEU A 79 -18.96 -10.54 0.23
C LEU A 79 -17.64 -11.27 0.46
N VAL A 80 -16.81 -10.82 1.42
CA VAL A 80 -15.53 -11.48 1.71
C VAL A 80 -15.75 -12.91 2.19
N PRO A 81 -15.13 -13.92 1.55
CA PRO A 81 -15.17 -15.30 2.03
C PRO A 81 -14.67 -15.40 3.48
N PRO A 82 -15.27 -16.26 4.33
CA PRO A 82 -14.94 -16.30 5.74
C PRO A 82 -13.48 -16.65 6.02
N SER A 83 -12.83 -17.38 5.10
CA SER A 83 -11.43 -17.78 5.13
C SER A 83 -10.43 -16.65 4.84
N ASN A 84 -10.84 -15.58 4.15
CA ASN A 84 -9.94 -14.51 3.74
C ASN A 84 -9.85 -13.40 4.80
N ASN A 85 -9.04 -13.65 5.83
CA ASN A 85 -8.81 -12.67 6.90
C ASN A 85 -8.07 -11.42 6.43
N THR A 86 -7.25 -11.52 5.38
CA THR A 86 -6.50 -10.38 4.84
C THR A 86 -7.44 -9.28 4.36
N TRP A 87 -8.42 -9.63 3.51
CA TRP A 87 -9.40 -8.66 3.00
C TRP A 87 -10.33 -8.15 4.09
N LYS A 88 -10.76 -9.02 5.02
CA LYS A 88 -11.57 -8.58 6.17
C LYS A 88 -10.87 -7.48 6.96
N ARG A 89 -9.59 -7.69 7.29
CA ARG A 89 -8.79 -6.70 8.03
C ARG A 89 -8.64 -5.40 7.27
N GLU A 90 -8.31 -5.47 5.98
CA GLU A 90 -8.17 -4.28 5.13
C GLU A 90 -9.46 -3.46 5.10
N PHE A 91 -10.62 -4.11 4.94
CA PHE A 91 -11.89 -3.39 4.95
C PHE A 91 -12.28 -2.86 6.33
N MET A 92 -11.95 -3.56 7.42
CA MET A 92 -12.14 -3.06 8.79
C MET A 92 -11.29 -1.80 9.05
N GLU A 93 -10.03 -1.80 8.61
CA GLU A 93 -9.14 -0.65 8.72
C GLU A 93 -9.69 0.55 7.93
N ASN A 94 -10.06 0.33 6.67
CA ASN A 94 -10.56 1.38 5.81
C ASN A 94 -11.91 1.94 6.29
N LEU A 95 -12.78 1.11 6.87
CA LEU A 95 -14.00 1.59 7.51
C LEU A 95 -13.71 2.50 8.69
N ALA A 96 -12.80 2.10 9.59
CA ALA A 96 -12.43 2.92 10.73
C ALA A 96 -11.88 4.29 10.28
N ARG A 97 -10.98 4.30 9.28
CA ARG A 97 -10.47 5.53 8.67
C ARG A 97 -11.59 6.39 8.08
N ALA A 98 -12.49 5.80 7.30
CA ALA A 98 -13.61 6.53 6.72
C ALA A 98 -14.57 7.11 7.77
N PHE A 99 -14.84 6.39 8.87
CA PHE A 99 -15.63 6.90 9.98
C PHE A 99 -14.94 8.08 10.69
N LEU A 100 -13.61 8.05 10.85
CA LEU A 100 -12.86 9.20 11.38
C LEU A 100 -13.02 10.44 10.51
N GLN A 101 -12.97 10.29 9.19
CA GLN A 101 -13.10 11.41 8.27
C GLN A 101 -14.49 12.05 8.27
N ILE A 102 -15.55 11.29 8.57
CA ILE A 102 -16.91 11.83 8.77
C ILE A 102 -17.07 12.49 10.16
N GLY A 103 -16.09 12.33 11.05
CA GLY A 103 -16.16 12.80 12.44
C GLY A 103 -16.91 11.85 13.37
N ASN A 104 -17.24 10.63 12.93
CA ASN A 104 -17.84 9.60 13.79
C ASN A 104 -16.75 8.75 14.44
N ALA A 105 -16.03 9.35 15.39
CA ALA A 105 -14.91 8.70 16.05
C ALA A 105 -15.33 7.51 16.94
N GLU A 106 -16.57 7.49 17.44
CA GLU A 106 -17.10 6.36 18.23
C GLU A 106 -17.22 5.09 17.38
N LYS A 107 -17.80 5.18 16.18
CA LYS A 107 -17.84 4.02 15.26
C LYS A 107 -16.45 3.64 14.79
N ALA A 108 -15.56 4.61 14.57
CA ALA A 108 -14.18 4.31 14.23
C ALA A 108 -13.48 3.50 15.34
N LEU A 109 -13.75 3.80 16.61
CA LEU A 109 -13.22 3.05 17.74
C LEU A 109 -13.72 1.61 17.75
N GLU A 110 -15.02 1.40 17.50
CA GLU A 110 -15.59 0.05 17.41
C GLU A 110 -14.87 -0.80 16.35
N TRP A 111 -14.66 -0.24 15.15
CA TRP A 111 -13.94 -0.93 14.07
C TRP A 111 -12.46 -1.12 14.37
N SER A 112 -11.79 -0.15 14.97
CA SER A 112 -10.39 -0.26 15.38
C SER A 112 -10.19 -1.37 16.42
N LEU A 113 -11.09 -1.51 17.39
CA LEU A 113 -11.03 -2.58 18.39
C LEU A 113 -11.32 -3.96 17.77
N LYS A 114 -12.22 -4.03 16.76
CA LYS A 114 -12.43 -5.28 15.99
C LYS A 114 -11.18 -5.65 15.21
N LEU A 115 -10.53 -4.69 14.56
CA LEU A 115 -9.27 -4.89 13.85
C LEU A 115 -8.19 -5.40 14.80
N ASP A 116 -8.09 -4.83 16.00
CA ASP A 116 -7.11 -5.27 17.00
C ASP A 116 -7.28 -6.72 17.41
N LYS A 117 -8.52 -7.12 17.73
CA LYS A 117 -8.86 -8.51 18.08
C LYS A 117 -8.54 -9.50 16.97
N SER A 118 -8.51 -9.05 15.72
CA SER A 118 -8.16 -9.87 14.56
C SER A 118 -6.66 -9.91 14.24
N SER A 119 -5.81 -9.32 15.09
CA SER A 119 -4.36 -9.20 14.88
C SER A 119 -3.56 -10.34 15.47
N PHE A 120 -2.80 -11.00 14.60
CA PHE A 120 -1.97 -12.15 14.94
C PHE A 120 -0.49 -11.88 14.71
N SER A 121 -0.13 -11.11 13.68
CA SER A 121 1.27 -10.75 13.43
C SER A 121 1.67 -9.42 14.10
N PRO A 122 2.97 -9.21 14.39
CA PRO A 122 3.48 -7.94 14.89
C PRO A 122 3.12 -6.76 13.97
N ASP A 123 3.26 -6.93 12.66
CA ASP A 123 2.92 -5.89 11.67
C ASP A 123 1.42 -5.57 11.68
N GLN A 124 0.58 -6.60 11.82
CA GLN A 124 -0.86 -6.45 11.95
C GLN A 124 -1.24 -5.70 13.23
N LYS A 125 -0.55 -5.98 14.33
CA LYS A 125 -0.73 -5.31 15.61
C LYS A 125 -0.30 -3.86 15.52
N LEU A 126 0.82 -3.56 14.87
CA LEU A 126 1.29 -2.20 14.64
C LEU A 126 0.25 -1.35 13.88
N ILE A 127 -0.30 -1.87 12.78
CA ILE A 127 -1.33 -1.17 12.00
C ILE A 127 -2.56 -0.87 12.87
N SER A 128 -2.99 -1.87 13.66
CA SER A 128 -4.10 -1.74 14.60
C SER A 128 -3.84 -0.67 15.67
N MET A 129 -2.67 -0.69 16.32
CA MET A 129 -2.29 0.30 17.34
C MET A 129 -2.17 1.71 16.77
N ASN A 130 -1.59 1.85 15.58
CA ASN A 130 -1.49 3.15 14.92
C ASN A 130 -2.88 3.76 14.62
N LEU A 131 -3.80 2.93 14.12
CA LEU A 131 -5.19 3.36 13.90
C LEU A 131 -5.87 3.70 15.22
N LEU A 132 -5.71 2.87 16.26
CA LEU A 132 -6.28 3.11 17.58
C LEU A 132 -5.80 4.44 18.17
N ALA A 133 -4.50 4.74 18.09
CA ALA A 133 -3.94 6.02 18.52
C ALA A 133 -4.61 7.20 17.82
N ALA A 134 -4.79 7.13 16.49
CA ALA A 134 -5.46 8.17 15.72
C ALA A 134 -6.93 8.36 16.14
N VAL A 135 -7.64 7.27 16.45
CA VAL A 135 -9.02 7.33 16.94
C VAL A 135 -9.10 7.93 18.34
N CYS A 136 -8.26 7.48 19.26
CA CYS A 136 -8.22 7.96 20.65
C CYS A 136 -7.87 9.45 20.69
N HIS A 137 -6.95 9.92 19.83
CA HIS A 137 -6.64 11.33 19.66
C HIS A 137 -7.89 12.16 19.31
N LYS A 138 -8.67 11.71 18.32
CA LYS A 138 -9.91 12.40 17.90
C LYS A 138 -11.00 12.39 18.98
N LEU A 139 -10.98 11.40 19.86
CA LEU A 139 -11.89 11.33 21.01
C LEU A 139 -11.38 12.10 22.24
N GLY A 140 -10.18 12.67 22.22
CA GLY A 140 -9.55 13.31 23.38
C GLY A 140 -9.14 12.31 24.47
N LYS A 141 -9.03 11.02 24.13
CA LYS A 141 -8.65 9.95 25.04
C LYS A 141 -7.13 9.77 25.05
N TYR A 142 -6.44 10.75 25.59
CA TYR A 142 -4.97 10.82 25.53
C TYR A 142 -4.26 9.67 26.26
N GLU A 143 -4.83 9.12 27.34
CA GLU A 143 -4.23 7.97 28.04
C GLU A 143 -4.17 6.71 27.15
N GLU A 144 -5.29 6.37 26.49
CA GLU A 144 -5.37 5.25 25.55
C GLU A 144 -4.48 5.49 24.32
N GLU A 145 -4.38 6.74 23.86
CA GLU A 145 -3.50 7.13 22.76
C GLU A 145 -2.02 6.93 23.11
N LEU A 146 -1.59 7.30 24.33
CA LEU A 146 -0.22 7.09 24.81
C LEU A 146 0.17 5.61 24.80
N GLU A 147 -0.70 4.74 25.31
CA GLU A 147 -0.45 3.29 25.32
C GLU A 147 -0.27 2.72 23.91
N ALA A 148 -1.12 3.16 22.98
CA ALA A 148 -1.05 2.73 21.59
C ALA A 148 0.21 3.26 20.88
N LEU A 149 0.59 4.53 21.11
CA LEU A 149 1.80 5.13 20.54
C LEU A 149 3.07 4.51 21.10
N HIS A 150 3.13 4.17 22.38
CA HIS A 150 4.27 3.46 22.95
C HIS A 150 4.49 2.10 22.29
N GLN A 151 3.43 1.31 22.05
CA GLN A 151 3.54 0.05 21.30
C GLN A 151 4.05 0.28 19.86
N CYS A 152 3.62 1.35 19.20
CA CYS A 152 4.13 1.69 17.87
C CYS A 152 5.62 2.07 17.89
N LEU A 153 6.06 2.81 18.92
CA LEU A 153 7.45 3.21 19.11
C LEU A 153 8.35 2.02 19.48
N GLU A 154 7.86 1.06 20.25
CA GLU A 154 8.60 -0.17 20.56
C GLU A 154 8.93 -0.95 19.30
N ALA A 155 7.98 -1.04 18.35
CA ALA A 155 8.17 -1.66 17.05
C ALA A 155 9.07 -0.83 16.12
N HIS A 156 8.87 0.50 16.06
CA HIS A 156 9.59 1.40 15.16
C HIS A 156 10.06 2.69 15.85
N LYS A 157 11.16 2.57 16.59
CA LYS A 157 11.78 3.67 17.35
C LYS A 157 12.23 4.86 16.49
N SER A 158 12.56 4.62 15.22
CA SER A 158 13.08 5.63 14.29
C SER A 158 12.01 6.37 13.49
N CYS A 159 10.72 6.07 13.68
CA CYS A 159 9.64 6.72 12.94
C CYS A 159 9.33 8.11 13.53
N PRO A 160 9.62 9.23 12.82
CA PRO A 160 9.42 10.57 13.35
C PRO A 160 7.94 10.89 13.62
N GLU A 161 7.04 10.29 12.84
CA GLU A 161 5.59 10.49 12.97
C GLU A 161 5.06 10.04 14.33
N PHE A 162 5.54 8.91 14.87
CA PHE A 162 5.10 8.45 16.18
C PHE A 162 5.58 9.37 17.31
N TRP A 163 6.81 9.87 17.21
CA TRP A 163 7.32 10.88 18.15
C TRP A 163 6.54 12.20 18.05
N HIS A 164 6.19 12.60 16.83
CA HIS A 164 5.40 13.79 16.60
C HIS A 164 4.00 13.67 17.23
N ARG A 165 3.29 12.57 16.98
CA ARG A 165 1.98 12.28 17.59
C ARG A 165 2.07 12.18 19.11
N LEU A 166 3.15 11.59 19.63
CA LEU A 166 3.38 11.54 21.08
C LEU A 166 3.48 12.95 21.69
N GLY A 167 4.17 13.86 21.01
CA GLY A 167 4.24 15.28 21.40
C GLY A 167 2.86 15.96 21.43
N LEU A 168 2.04 15.73 20.38
CA LEU A 168 0.66 16.24 20.34
C LEU A 168 -0.21 15.64 21.46
N CYS A 169 -0.04 14.35 21.73
CA CYS A 169 -0.75 13.65 22.79
C CYS A 169 -0.43 14.25 24.17
N TYR A 170 0.86 14.49 24.47
CA TYR A 170 1.27 15.17 25.71
C TYR A 170 0.76 16.61 25.78
N ALA A 171 0.78 17.36 24.68
CA ALA A 171 0.23 18.70 24.63
C ALA A 171 -1.27 18.71 24.94
N GLY A 172 -2.02 17.75 24.39
CA GLY A 172 -3.44 17.55 24.70
C GLY A 172 -3.68 17.16 26.16
N LEU A 173 -2.88 16.25 26.71
CA LEU A 173 -3.00 15.80 28.10
C LEU A 173 -2.76 16.92 29.11
N PHE A 174 -1.75 17.77 28.86
CA PHE A 174 -1.37 18.87 29.76
C PHE A 174 -1.98 20.22 29.37
N ASN A 175 -2.86 20.27 28.37
CA ASN A 175 -3.46 21.49 27.81
C ASN A 175 -2.40 22.57 27.49
N ILE A 176 -1.33 22.16 26.81
CA ILE A 176 -0.25 23.05 26.39
C ILE A 176 -0.61 23.63 25.02
N ASP A 177 -0.73 24.94 24.95
CA ASP A 177 -0.89 25.64 23.67
C ASP A 177 0.44 25.63 22.92
N LEU A 178 0.50 24.89 21.81
CA LEU A 178 1.64 24.89 20.89
C LEU A 178 1.45 25.96 19.80
N PRO A 179 2.15 27.11 19.85
CA PRO A 179 2.07 28.11 18.78
C PRO A 179 2.69 27.55 17.47
N GLU A 180 2.11 27.92 16.34
CA GLU A 180 2.52 27.54 14.96
C GLU A 180 2.33 26.07 14.53
N TYR A 181 1.99 25.15 15.43
CA TYR A 181 1.61 23.79 15.04
C TYR A 181 0.11 23.70 14.78
N SER A 182 -0.35 24.45 13.76
CA SER A 182 -1.70 24.28 13.22
C SER A 182 -1.87 22.84 12.81
N THR A 183 -2.95 22.22 13.29
CA THR A 183 -3.53 20.99 12.77
C THR A 183 -3.89 21.16 11.29
N SER A 184 -2.90 21.30 10.41
CA SER A 184 -3.12 21.04 8.99
C SER A 184 -3.71 19.65 8.95
N GLU A 185 -4.91 19.53 8.39
CA GLU A 185 -5.63 18.27 8.27
C GLU A 185 -4.63 17.14 8.00
N PRO A 186 -4.72 15.99 8.71
CA PRO A 186 -3.78 14.90 8.52
C PRO A 186 -3.71 14.64 7.03
N ASN A 187 -2.56 14.98 6.42
CA ASN A 187 -2.43 14.84 4.99
C ASN A 187 -2.65 13.34 4.72
N PRO A 188 -3.64 12.94 3.92
CA PRO A 188 -3.92 11.53 3.70
C PRO A 188 -2.70 10.79 3.13
N GLU A 189 -1.74 11.52 2.54
CA GLU A 189 -0.44 10.98 2.14
C GLU A 189 0.53 10.69 3.31
N ILE A 190 0.44 11.43 4.41
CA ILE A 190 1.25 11.21 5.63
C ILE A 190 0.71 10.01 6.41
N GLU A 191 -0.62 9.81 6.47
CA GLU A 191 -1.21 8.55 6.96
C GLU A 191 -0.78 7.34 6.10
N ALA A 192 -0.48 7.57 4.83
CA ALA A 192 0.02 6.54 3.91
C ALA A 192 1.52 6.25 4.06
N CYS A 193 2.25 6.96 4.92
CA CYS A 193 3.64 6.67 5.23
C CYS A 193 3.79 5.60 6.32
N CYS A 194 2.77 5.48 7.19
CA CYS A 194 2.67 4.41 8.21
C CYS A 194 1.71 3.28 7.80
N THR A 195 1.01 3.39 6.66
CA THR A 195 0.59 2.16 5.98
C THR A 195 1.87 1.54 5.43
N PHE A 196 2.26 0.40 5.99
CA PHE A 196 3.22 -0.49 5.36
C PHE A 196 2.66 -0.80 3.97
N LYS A 197 3.06 -0.02 2.96
CA LYS A 197 2.67 -0.22 1.57
C LYS A 197 3.20 -1.58 1.17
N SER A 198 2.38 -2.61 1.30
CA SER A 198 2.50 -3.83 0.54
C SER A 198 2.33 -3.46 -0.94
N ARG A 199 3.46 -3.04 -1.54
CA ARG A 199 3.71 -2.97 -2.99
C ARG A 199 2.51 -2.63 -3.86
N LEU A 200 2.21 -1.35 -3.99
CA LEU A 200 1.72 -0.81 -5.26
C LEU A 200 2.48 0.49 -5.55
N ASN A 201 3.56 0.37 -6.31
CA ASN A 201 4.10 1.47 -7.09
C ASN A 201 3.02 1.86 -8.10
N SER A 202 2.23 2.88 -7.79
CA SER A 202 1.53 3.62 -8.84
C SER A 202 2.59 4.42 -9.57
N CYS A 203 2.75 4.12 -10.85
CA CYS A 203 3.63 4.84 -11.76
C CYS A 203 3.28 6.33 -11.71
N ARG A 204 4.24 7.16 -11.28
CA ARG A 204 4.16 8.61 -11.43
C ARG A 204 4.22 8.91 -12.93
N HIS A 205 3.09 9.25 -13.54
CA HIS A 205 3.11 9.90 -14.85
C HIS A 205 3.66 11.32 -14.65
N PRO A 206 4.70 11.74 -15.40
CA PRO A 206 5.06 13.14 -15.49
C PRO A 206 3.90 13.90 -16.13
N GLN A 207 3.46 14.99 -15.49
CA GLN A 207 2.56 15.93 -16.14
C GLN A 207 3.29 16.57 -17.32
N ALA A 208 2.72 16.43 -18.51
CA ALA A 208 3.11 17.22 -19.67
C ALA A 208 2.49 18.60 -19.50
N GLU A 209 3.31 19.61 -19.27
CA GLU A 209 2.92 21.00 -19.39
C GLU A 209 2.55 21.29 -20.85
N GLU A 210 1.33 21.77 -21.05
CA GLU A 210 0.93 22.44 -22.28
C GLU A 210 1.76 23.72 -22.42
N ASN A 211 2.55 23.82 -23.49
CA ASN A 211 3.02 25.09 -24.00
C ASN A 211 2.79 25.13 -25.50
N ASP A 212 1.79 25.91 -25.88
CA ASP A 212 1.61 26.43 -27.22
C ASP A 212 2.87 27.21 -27.64
N SER A 213 3.52 26.79 -28.73
CA SER A 213 4.10 27.73 -29.69
C SER A 213 4.33 27.08 -31.04
N SER A 214 4.02 27.88 -32.05
CA SER A 214 3.94 27.61 -33.47
C SER A 214 5.26 27.20 -34.15
N SER A 215 5.09 26.49 -35.26
CA SER A 215 5.90 26.49 -36.49
C SER A 215 7.33 25.91 -36.44
N ALA A 216 7.56 24.79 -37.13
CA ALA A 216 8.09 24.77 -38.51
C ALA A 216 8.52 23.34 -38.90
N ASN A 217 8.25 22.98 -40.15
CA ASN A 217 8.68 21.75 -40.81
C ASN A 217 10.20 21.56 -40.74
N LEU A 218 10.69 20.31 -40.63
CA LEU A 218 11.69 19.79 -41.58
C LEU A 218 11.79 18.26 -41.52
N VAL A 219 11.84 17.69 -42.72
CA VAL A 219 12.01 16.28 -43.08
C VAL A 219 13.50 15.93 -43.11
N CYS A 220 13.86 14.72 -42.67
CA CYS A 220 14.91 13.81 -43.21
C CYS A 220 15.10 12.67 -42.19
N SER A 221 14.74 11.42 -42.48
CA SER A 221 15.38 10.44 -43.39
C SER A 221 16.71 9.87 -42.89
N SER A 222 16.63 8.56 -42.61
CA SER A 222 17.56 7.47 -42.90
C SER A 222 18.82 7.20 -42.04
N ASP A 223 18.99 5.88 -41.86
CA ASP A 223 20.22 5.12 -41.66
C ASP A 223 20.86 5.12 -40.27
N SER A 224 21.50 4.06 -39.78
CA SER A 224 21.43 2.60 -39.93
C SER A 224 22.49 2.07 -38.94
N ALA A 225 22.30 0.84 -38.46
CA ALA A 225 23.35 -0.12 -38.11
C ALA A 225 24.25 0.18 -36.87
N THR A 226 24.22 -0.66 -35.81
CA THR A 226 24.89 -1.98 -35.68
C THR A 226 26.20 -1.86 -34.88
N THR A 227 26.10 -2.27 -33.61
CA THR A 227 26.90 -3.37 -33.01
C THR A 227 28.35 -3.14 -32.54
N CYS A 228 28.55 -3.67 -31.32
CA CYS A 228 29.71 -4.37 -30.76
C CYS A 228 30.84 -3.61 -30.05
N CYS A 229 30.87 -3.90 -28.74
CA CYS A 229 31.96 -4.54 -28.00
C CYS A 229 33.39 -3.97 -28.10
N GLY A 230 33.82 -3.43 -26.96
CA GLY A 230 34.86 -4.06 -26.14
C GLY A 230 36.31 -3.86 -26.57
N ILE A 231 37.12 -3.28 -25.68
CA ILE A 231 38.17 -3.96 -24.89
C ILE A 231 39.06 -2.89 -24.26
N SER A 232 39.41 -3.16 -23.01
CA SER A 232 40.32 -2.50 -22.07
C SER A 232 41.76 -2.26 -22.57
N SER A 233 42.39 -1.18 -22.07
CA SER A 233 43.78 -1.18 -21.56
C SER A 233 44.09 0.18 -20.89
N THR A 234 44.25 0.19 -19.56
CA THR A 234 45.51 0.40 -18.80
C THR A 234 46.20 1.76 -19.01
N ALA A 235 46.27 2.54 -17.93
CA ALA A 235 47.39 3.46 -17.66
C ALA A 235 47.57 3.55 -16.13
N ASP A 236 48.58 2.82 -15.63
CA ASP A 236 49.34 3.16 -14.44
C ASP A 236 50.09 4.48 -14.69
N GLU A 237 50.16 5.37 -13.71
CA GLU A 237 51.45 5.78 -13.13
C GLU A 237 51.24 6.70 -11.92
N SER A 238 52.12 6.48 -10.96
CA SER A 238 52.12 6.95 -9.59
C SER A 238 52.94 8.24 -9.40
N SER A 239 52.61 8.94 -8.30
CA SER A 239 53.53 9.64 -7.39
C SER A 239 54.38 10.81 -7.90
N GLY A 240 54.19 11.97 -7.26
CA GLY A 240 55.12 13.10 -7.31
C GLY A 240 54.66 14.26 -6.43
N GLU A 241 55.30 14.38 -5.27
CA GLU A 241 55.26 15.43 -4.24
C GLU A 241 55.16 16.88 -4.76
N VAL A 242 54.37 17.72 -4.07
CA VAL A 242 54.81 18.83 -3.18
C VAL A 242 53.75 19.07 -2.11
#